data_AF-A0A8H6HDQ3-F1
#
_entry.id   AF-A0A8H6HDQ3-F1
#
_cell.length_a   1.000
_cell.length_b   1.000
_cell.length_c   1.000
_cell.angle_alpha   90.00
_cell.angle_beta   90.00
_cell.angle_gamma   90.00
#
_symmetry.space_group_name_H-M   'P 1'
#
loop_
_entity.id
_entity.type
_entity.pdbx_description
1 polymer ?
#
loop_
_entity_poly.entity_id
_entity_poly.type
_entity_poly.pdbx_seq_one_letter_code
_entity_poly.pdbx_strand_id
1 'polypeptide(L)'
;MLKTFTFFIPFALAASCIVARNTPEGFAVTNTNYHGSGCPPNSTLVSFTPDSSAFIIVYEAFGVNIAPGLPSPNSKTCTVTLDLAVPTGYNVSLAPVNTETFRQDDGATGGFDVNSVVTGAGTQLELTTTAVLMAKDSTSTGMLVVDSVDVVSRFSSFALLKHIQF
;
A
#
# COMPACT_ATOMS: atom_id res chain seq x y z
N MET A 1 6.45 65.65 -4.80
CA MET A 1 6.64 64.87 -3.55
C MET A 1 6.59 63.40 -3.93
N LEU A 2 7.74 62.74 -3.78
CA LEU A 2 8.11 61.44 -4.33
C LEU A 2 8.16 60.42 -3.19
N LYS A 3 7.54 59.25 -3.35
CA LYS A 3 8.09 57.97 -2.86
C LYS A 3 7.27 56.77 -3.34
N THR A 4 7.68 56.25 -4.50
CA THR A 4 7.41 54.87 -4.92
C THR A 4 8.34 53.97 -4.11
N PHE A 5 7.79 53.18 -3.18
CA PHE A 5 8.57 52.25 -2.37
C PHE A 5 8.52 50.87 -3.03
N THR A 6 9.51 50.59 -3.87
CA THR A 6 9.74 49.28 -4.50
C THR A 6 10.14 48.27 -3.42
N PHE A 7 9.20 47.43 -3.01
CA PHE A 7 9.46 46.32 -2.09
C PHE A 7 10.04 45.14 -2.90
N PHE A 8 11.37 45.08 -2.98
CA PHE A 8 12.11 43.93 -3.50
C PHE A 8 11.95 42.76 -2.54
N ILE A 9 10.99 41.87 -2.82
CA ILE A 9 10.90 40.55 -2.18
C ILE A 9 11.93 39.65 -2.86
N PRO A 10 12.96 39.13 -2.18
CA PRO A 10 13.78 38.08 -2.73
C PRO A 10 12.91 36.81 -2.77
N PHE A 11 12.42 36.48 -3.96
CA PHE A 11 11.82 35.18 -4.26
C PHE A 11 12.93 34.14 -4.17
N ALA A 12 13.22 33.68 -2.95
CA ALA A 12 14.06 32.53 -2.70
C ALA A 12 13.33 31.30 -3.26
N LEU A 13 13.67 30.95 -4.49
CA LEU A 13 13.40 29.64 -5.08
C LEU A 13 14.14 28.59 -4.26
N ALA A 14 13.52 28.12 -3.18
CA ALA A 14 13.87 26.84 -2.61
C ALA A 14 13.54 25.78 -3.67
N ALA A 15 14.55 25.38 -4.44
CA ALA A 15 14.48 24.21 -5.30
C ALA A 15 14.32 22.98 -4.38
N SER A 16 13.08 22.60 -4.09
CA SER A 16 12.77 21.27 -3.61
C SER A 16 13.20 20.30 -4.72
N CYS A 17 14.34 19.64 -4.54
CA CYS A 17 14.71 18.49 -5.35
C CYS A 17 13.57 17.46 -5.18
N ILE A 18 12.86 17.20 -6.27
CA ILE A 18 11.97 16.05 -6.35
C ILE A 18 12.91 14.84 -6.28
N VAL A 19 13.02 14.23 -5.11
CA VAL A 19 13.66 12.92 -4.98
C VAL A 19 12.81 11.98 -5.81
N ALA A 20 13.32 11.59 -6.97
CA ALA A 20 12.65 10.64 -7.83
C ALA A 20 12.38 9.37 -7.02
N ARG A 21 11.14 8.87 -7.05
CA ARG A 21 10.73 7.57 -6.50
C ARG A 21 11.26 6.43 -7.39
N ASN A 22 12.49 6.55 -7.87
CA ASN A 22 13.08 5.53 -8.70
C ASN A 22 13.57 4.44 -7.77
N THR A 23 12.91 3.29 -7.87
CA THR A 23 13.39 2.04 -7.32
C THR A 23 14.82 1.80 -7.77
N PRO A 24 15.72 1.44 -6.84
CA PRO A 24 17.11 1.24 -7.20
C PRO A 24 17.26 0.08 -8.18
N GLU A 25 18.24 0.18 -9.07
CA GLU A 25 18.55 -0.87 -10.04
C GLU A 25 18.83 -2.19 -9.30
N GLY A 26 18.14 -3.26 -9.70
CA GLY A 26 18.20 -4.56 -9.02
C GLY A 26 17.15 -4.75 -7.90
N PHE A 27 16.27 -3.78 -7.66
CA PHE A 27 15.08 -4.01 -6.86
C PHE A 27 14.10 -4.92 -7.60
N ALA A 28 13.70 -6.02 -6.98
CA ALA A 28 12.70 -6.92 -7.53
C ALA A 28 11.91 -7.62 -6.42
N VAL A 29 10.65 -7.93 -6.70
CA VAL A 29 9.88 -8.86 -5.85
C VAL A 29 10.22 -10.28 -6.28
N THR A 30 10.79 -11.07 -5.37
CA THR A 30 11.26 -12.43 -5.67
C THR A 30 10.17 -13.45 -5.45
N ASN A 31 9.28 -13.20 -4.49
CA ASN A 31 8.21 -14.12 -4.15
C ASN A 31 6.99 -13.37 -3.60
N THR A 32 5.83 -13.98 -3.76
CA THR A 32 4.57 -13.46 -3.26
C THR A 32 3.75 -14.63 -2.72
N ASN A 33 3.44 -14.57 -1.43
CA ASN A 33 2.62 -15.57 -0.76
C ASN A 33 1.39 -14.88 -0.19
N TYR A 34 0.25 -15.56 -0.17
CA TYR A 34 -0.96 -15.05 0.43
C TYR A 34 -1.67 -16.15 1.21
N HIS A 35 -2.15 -15.80 2.39
CA HIS A 35 -2.84 -16.72 3.28
C HIS A 35 -3.90 -15.98 4.09
N GLY A 36 -5.04 -16.62 4.32
CA GLY A 36 -6.07 -16.09 5.19
C GLY A 36 -7.45 -16.60 4.82
N SER A 37 -8.43 -16.27 5.66
CA SER A 37 -9.82 -16.66 5.43
C SER A 37 -10.55 -15.75 4.42
N GLY A 38 -9.97 -14.59 4.09
CA GLY A 38 -10.49 -13.60 3.15
C GLY A 38 -10.00 -13.71 1.71
N CYS A 39 -8.97 -14.53 1.44
CA CYS A 39 -8.41 -14.74 0.11
C CYS A 39 -8.33 -16.24 -0.21
N PRO A 40 -9.40 -16.85 -0.73
CA PRO A 40 -9.34 -18.21 -1.25
C PRO A 40 -8.27 -18.36 -2.36
N PRO A 41 -7.79 -19.58 -2.63
CA PRO A 41 -6.80 -19.80 -3.68
C PRO A 41 -7.32 -19.28 -5.02
N ASN A 42 -6.45 -18.58 -5.76
CA ASN A 42 -6.75 -17.93 -7.04
C ASN A 42 -7.74 -16.76 -6.99
N SER A 43 -8.02 -16.17 -5.83
CA SER A 43 -8.83 -14.94 -5.74
C SER A 43 -8.02 -13.66 -5.53
N THR A 44 -6.69 -13.79 -5.45
CA THR A 44 -5.77 -12.67 -5.25
C THR A 44 -4.87 -12.55 -6.46
N LEU A 45 -4.87 -11.37 -7.06
CA LEU A 45 -4.00 -11.01 -8.17
C LEU A 45 -3.01 -9.95 -7.68
N VAL A 46 -1.73 -10.18 -7.91
CA VAL A 46 -0.68 -9.21 -7.60
C VAL A 46 -0.03 -8.78 -8.90
N SER A 47 -0.01 -7.48 -9.14
CA SER A 47 0.57 -6.86 -10.34
C SER A 47 1.57 -5.80 -9.93
N PHE A 48 2.64 -5.67 -10.71
CA PHE A 48 3.75 -4.77 -10.46
C PHE A 48 3.85 -3.75 -11.60
N THR A 49 4.27 -2.53 -11.27
CA THR A 49 4.61 -1.56 -12.32
C THR A 49 5.90 -2.01 -13.05
N PRO A 50 6.10 -1.61 -14.32
CA PRO A 50 7.28 -2.02 -15.09
C PRO A 50 8.61 -1.59 -14.46
N ASP A 51 8.60 -0.51 -13.68
CA ASP A 51 9.73 0.02 -12.93
C ASP A 51 9.82 -0.51 -11.50
N SER A 52 8.91 -1.39 -11.07
CA SER A 52 8.79 -1.94 -9.71
C SER A 52 8.61 -0.88 -8.61
N SER A 53 8.28 0.36 -8.96
CA SER A 53 8.10 1.47 -8.02
C SER A 53 6.77 1.45 -7.27
N ALA A 54 5.79 0.67 -7.77
CA ALA A 54 4.53 0.41 -7.08
C ALA A 54 4.01 -0.99 -7.42
N PHE A 55 3.12 -1.49 -6.57
CA PHE A 55 2.39 -2.71 -6.82
C PHE A 55 0.93 -2.57 -6.43
N ILE A 56 0.09 -3.38 -7.08
CA ILE A 56 -1.35 -3.41 -6.90
C ILE A 56 -1.74 -4.84 -6.56
N ILE A 57 -2.49 -4.99 -5.47
CA ILE A 57 -3.09 -6.25 -5.07
C ILE A 57 -4.60 -6.12 -5.24
N VAL A 58 -5.16 -6.99 -6.06
CA VAL A 58 -6.59 -7.08 -6.31
C VAL A 58 -7.11 -8.34 -5.66
N TYR A 59 -8.12 -8.20 -4.81
CA TYR A 59 -8.80 -9.32 -4.19
C TYR A 59 -10.24 -9.39 -4.71
N GLU A 60 -10.53 -10.40 -5.53
CA GLU A 60 -11.79 -10.51 -6.28
C GLU A 60 -12.94 -11.10 -5.46
N ALA A 61 -12.63 -11.78 -4.36
CA ALA A 61 -13.61 -12.52 -3.57
C ALA A 61 -13.52 -12.23 -2.07
N PHE A 62 -13.40 -10.95 -1.68
CA PHE A 62 -13.56 -10.55 -0.27
C PHE A 62 -15.05 -10.57 0.12
N GLY A 63 -15.65 -11.75 0.07
CA GLY A 63 -17.03 -11.99 0.48
C GLY A 63 -17.05 -12.47 1.92
N VAL A 64 -17.68 -11.70 2.80
CA VAL A 64 -18.04 -12.20 4.12
C VAL A 64 -19.50 -12.65 4.03
N ASN A 65 -19.75 -13.95 4.19
CA ASN A 65 -21.11 -14.49 4.26
C ASN A 65 -21.57 -14.52 5.71
N ILE A 66 -22.64 -13.80 6.05
CA ILE A 66 -23.34 -13.97 7.33
C ILE A 66 -24.44 -15.00 7.12
N ALA A 67 -24.27 -16.21 7.65
CA ALA A 67 -25.40 -17.11 7.77
C ALA A 67 -26.39 -16.55 8.82
N PRO A 68 -27.71 -16.56 8.56
CA PRO A 68 -28.70 -16.10 9.53
C PRO A 68 -28.52 -16.83 10.86
N GLY A 69 -28.33 -16.09 11.95
CA GLY A 69 -28.20 -16.64 13.31
C GLY A 69 -26.77 -16.83 13.84
N LEU A 70 -25.73 -16.48 13.09
CA LEU A 70 -24.35 -16.40 13.62
C LEU A 70 -24.09 -15.02 14.25
N PRO A 71 -23.43 -14.95 15.41
CA PRO A 71 -23.04 -13.67 16.01
C PRO A 71 -21.99 -12.97 15.12
N SER A 72 -22.29 -11.75 14.67
CA SER A 72 -21.30 -10.86 14.04
C SER A 72 -20.40 -10.21 15.12
N PRO A 73 -19.19 -9.71 14.78
CA PRO A 73 -18.70 -9.46 13.43
C PRO A 73 -18.02 -10.68 12.79
N ASN A 74 -18.51 -11.10 11.63
CA ASN A 74 -17.73 -11.96 10.76
C ASN A 74 -16.64 -11.07 10.14
N SER A 75 -15.40 -11.21 10.60
CA SER A 75 -14.24 -10.60 9.97
C SER A 75 -13.53 -11.62 9.10
N LYS A 76 -12.99 -11.16 7.98
CA LYS A 76 -12.14 -11.94 7.09
C LYS A 76 -10.82 -11.20 6.97
N THR A 77 -9.73 -11.94 7.02
CA THR A 77 -8.38 -11.39 6.92
C THR A 77 -7.65 -12.12 5.81
N CYS A 78 -6.90 -11.37 5.01
CA CYS A 78 -5.90 -11.87 4.09
C CYS A 78 -4.56 -11.22 4.43
N THR A 79 -3.53 -12.04 4.54
CA THR A 79 -2.15 -11.63 4.73
C THR A 79 -1.38 -11.98 3.47
N VAL A 80 -0.76 -10.99 2.84
CA VAL A 80 0.12 -11.13 1.68
C VAL A 80 1.55 -10.84 2.12
N THR A 81 2.42 -11.82 1.98
CA THR A 81 3.85 -11.67 2.24
C THR A 81 4.60 -11.51 0.93
N LEU A 82 5.40 -10.45 0.84
CA LEU A 82 6.26 -10.14 -0.30
C LEU A 82 7.71 -10.29 0.12
N ASP A 83 8.45 -11.14 -0.59
CA ASP A 83 9.90 -11.22 -0.46
C ASP A 83 10.53 -10.32 -1.53
N LEU A 84 11.48 -9.49 -1.11
CA LEU A 84 12.13 -8.48 -1.94
C LEU A 84 13.63 -8.76 -2.06
N ALA A 85 14.15 -8.62 -3.28
CA ALA A 85 15.56 -8.40 -3.53
C ALA A 85 15.84 -6.89 -3.43
N VAL A 86 16.57 -6.49 -2.41
CA VAL A 86 17.01 -5.09 -2.22
C VAL A 86 18.52 -5.00 -2.46
N PRO A 87 18.99 -4.12 -3.37
CA PRO A 87 20.41 -3.95 -3.62
C PRO A 87 21.14 -3.34 -2.41
N THR A 88 22.41 -3.69 -2.25
CA THR A 88 23.23 -3.23 -1.14
C THR A 88 23.36 -1.70 -1.13
N GLY A 89 23.26 -1.08 0.05
CA GLY A 89 23.39 0.38 0.21
C GLY A 89 22.06 1.16 0.11
N TYR A 90 20.97 0.48 -0.22
CA TYR A 90 19.62 1.05 -0.21
C TYR A 90 18.81 0.48 0.95
N ASN A 91 17.98 1.35 1.54
CA ASN A 91 16.89 0.93 2.41
C ASN A 91 15.58 1.17 1.67
N VAL A 92 14.76 0.14 1.54
CA VAL A 92 13.45 0.23 0.91
C VAL A 92 12.38 0.06 1.99
N SER A 93 11.36 0.89 1.89
CA SER A 93 10.17 0.91 2.74
C SER A 93 8.94 1.07 1.86
N LEU A 94 7.77 0.72 2.36
CA LEU A 94 6.52 0.95 1.65
C LEU A 94 5.84 2.22 2.16
N ALA A 95 5.18 2.93 1.25
CA ALA A 95 4.22 3.94 1.63
C ALA A 95 3.00 3.30 2.32
N PRO A 96 2.20 4.09 3.06
CA PRO A 96 0.89 3.64 3.48
C PRO A 96 0.08 3.09 2.29
N VAL A 97 -0.62 2.00 2.53
CA VAL A 97 -1.49 1.37 1.53
C VAL A 97 -2.69 2.27 1.22
N ASN A 98 -2.96 2.42 -0.07
CA ASN A 98 -4.15 3.08 -0.58
C ASN A 98 -5.16 2.00 -0.97
N THR A 99 -6.21 1.84 -0.15
CA THR A 99 -7.23 0.80 -0.30
C THR A 99 -8.50 1.38 -0.92
N GLU A 100 -8.84 0.88 -2.08
CA GLU A 100 -10.09 1.16 -2.79
C GLU A 100 -11.00 -0.08 -2.71
N THR A 101 -12.31 0.14 -2.62
CA THR A 101 -13.28 -0.95 -2.52
C THR A 101 -14.41 -0.74 -3.51
N PHE A 102 -14.78 -1.81 -4.21
CA PHE A 102 -15.88 -1.81 -5.16
C PHE A 102 -16.89 -2.87 -4.75
N ARG A 103 -18.15 -2.46 -4.68
CA ARG A 103 -19.28 -3.35 -4.42
C ARG A 103 -20.15 -3.38 -5.65
N GLN A 104 -20.46 -4.58 -6.12
CA GLN A 104 -21.50 -4.74 -7.12
C GLN A 104 -22.87 -4.61 -6.44
N ASP A 105 -23.71 -3.73 -6.95
CA ASP A 105 -25.03 -3.42 -6.38
C ASP A 105 -26.01 -4.55 -6.74
N ASP A 106 -26.06 -5.59 -5.90
CA ASP A 106 -26.91 -6.78 -6.06
C ASP A 106 -28.18 -6.72 -5.19
N GLY A 107 -28.45 -5.57 -4.57
CA GLY A 107 -29.55 -5.38 -3.62
C GLY A 107 -29.21 -5.74 -2.18
N ALA A 108 -27.95 -6.10 -1.88
CA ALA A 108 -27.52 -6.33 -0.52
C ALA A 108 -27.38 -5.02 0.27
N THR A 109 -28.23 -4.80 1.27
CA THR A 109 -28.19 -3.66 2.19
C THR A 109 -27.20 -3.92 3.33
N GLY A 110 -26.06 -3.22 3.38
CA GLY A 110 -25.17 -3.27 4.54
C GLY A 110 -23.74 -2.77 4.30
N GLY A 111 -23.23 -1.98 5.24
CA GLY A 111 -21.87 -1.44 5.22
C GLY A 111 -20.81 -2.49 5.53
N PHE A 112 -19.65 -2.32 4.92
CA PHE A 112 -18.43 -3.08 5.20
C PHE A 112 -17.32 -2.07 5.50
N ASP A 113 -16.43 -2.43 6.41
CA ASP A 113 -15.21 -1.67 6.69
C ASP A 113 -14.01 -2.52 6.26
N VAL A 114 -13.11 -1.95 5.48
CA VAL A 114 -11.85 -2.59 5.10
C VAL A 114 -10.70 -1.77 5.66
N ASN A 115 -9.76 -2.46 6.30
CA ASN A 115 -8.54 -1.87 6.81
C ASN A 115 -7.35 -2.71 6.38
N SER A 116 -6.41 -2.08 5.68
CA SER A 116 -5.16 -2.68 5.22
C SER A 116 -3.99 -2.09 6.01
N VAL A 117 -3.12 -2.94 6.53
CA VAL A 117 -1.94 -2.55 7.30
C VAL A 117 -0.70 -3.15 6.66
N VAL A 118 0.34 -2.33 6.54
CA VAL A 118 1.65 -2.75 6.05
C VAL A 118 2.60 -2.90 7.24
N THR A 119 3.26 -4.04 7.33
CA THR A 119 4.31 -4.31 8.32
C THR A 119 5.55 -4.91 7.63
N GLY A 120 6.67 -4.95 8.36
CA GLY A 120 7.95 -5.42 7.83
C GLY A 120 8.85 -4.30 7.31
N ALA A 121 10.11 -4.64 7.06
CA ALA A 121 11.14 -3.73 6.57
C ALA A 121 12.24 -4.52 5.85
N GLY A 122 12.91 -3.87 4.88
CA GLY A 122 14.04 -4.49 4.18
C GLY A 122 13.58 -5.49 3.13
N THR A 123 13.91 -6.78 3.31
CA THR A 123 13.73 -7.84 2.30
C THR A 123 12.42 -8.62 2.44
N GLN A 124 11.64 -8.38 3.50
CA GLN A 124 10.36 -9.03 3.69
C GLN A 124 9.33 -8.02 4.19
N LEU A 125 8.18 -8.03 3.54
CA LEU A 125 7.07 -7.15 3.81
C LEU A 125 5.79 -7.96 3.90
N GLU A 126 4.88 -7.49 4.73
CA GLU A 126 3.62 -8.17 4.97
C GLU A 126 2.48 -7.14 4.89
N LEU A 127 1.52 -7.39 4.01
CA LEU A 127 0.30 -6.62 3.86
C LEU A 127 -0.84 -7.42 4.47
N THR A 128 -1.46 -6.92 5.53
CA THR A 128 -2.61 -7.57 6.14
C THR A 128 -3.86 -6.74 5.92
N THR A 129 -4.77 -7.28 5.12
CA THR A 129 -6.05 -6.66 4.76
C THR A 129 -7.17 -7.37 5.51
N THR A 130 -7.91 -6.62 6.32
CA THR A 130 -9.04 -7.13 7.10
C THR A 130 -10.33 -6.43 6.68
N ALA A 131 -11.33 -7.23 6.36
CA ALA A 131 -12.69 -6.75 6.09
C ALA A 131 -13.61 -7.17 7.22
N VAL A 132 -14.46 -6.24 7.66
CA VAL A 132 -15.45 -6.43 8.72
C VAL A 132 -16.82 -6.05 8.16
N LEU A 133 -17.82 -6.91 8.35
CA LEU A 133 -19.20 -6.56 8.07
C LEU A 133 -19.82 -5.80 9.22
N MET A 134 -20.35 -4.63 8.91
CA MET A 134 -20.97 -3.72 9.87
C MET A 134 -22.49 -3.87 9.93
N ALA A 135 -23.08 -4.65 9.01
CA ALA A 135 -24.51 -4.91 8.97
C ALA A 135 -24.86 -6.29 9.55
N LYS A 136 -25.86 -6.30 10.44
CA LYS A 136 -26.33 -7.47 11.20
C LYS A 136 -27.17 -8.45 10.34
N ASP A 137 -27.57 -8.04 9.15
CA ASP A 137 -28.49 -8.75 8.24
C ASP A 137 -28.07 -8.68 6.75
N SER A 138 -26.83 -8.28 6.46
CA SER A 138 -26.35 -8.15 5.08
C SER A 138 -25.53 -9.35 4.63
N THR A 139 -25.86 -9.83 3.42
CA THR A 139 -25.04 -10.80 2.70
C THR A 139 -24.33 -10.04 1.59
N SER A 140 -23.04 -9.71 1.76
CA SER A 140 -22.26 -9.11 0.68
C SER A 140 -21.56 -10.22 -0.09
N THR A 141 -22.06 -10.56 -1.28
CA THR A 141 -21.43 -11.53 -2.16
C THR A 141 -20.64 -10.76 -3.22
N GLY A 142 -19.31 -10.85 -3.21
CA GLY A 142 -18.49 -10.25 -4.28
C GLY A 142 -18.12 -8.78 -4.07
N MET A 143 -17.30 -8.52 -3.05
CA MET A 143 -16.58 -7.24 -2.94
C MET A 143 -15.19 -7.40 -3.56
N LEU A 144 -14.84 -6.42 -4.40
CA LEU A 144 -13.50 -6.25 -4.95
C LEU A 144 -12.74 -5.26 -4.08
N VAL A 145 -11.62 -5.69 -3.52
CA VAL A 145 -10.70 -4.80 -2.77
C VAL A 145 -9.45 -4.60 -3.62
N VAL A 146 -9.02 -3.35 -3.78
CA VAL A 146 -7.82 -2.99 -4.54
C VAL A 146 -6.88 -2.21 -3.61
N ASP A 147 -5.77 -2.84 -3.25
CA ASP A 147 -4.71 -2.21 -2.49
C ASP A 147 -3.61 -1.73 -3.45
N SER A 148 -3.32 -0.44 -3.46
CA SER A 148 -2.17 0.13 -4.16
C SER A 148 -1.12 0.57 -3.16
N VAL A 149 0.14 0.23 -3.43
CA VAL A 149 1.25 0.49 -2.51
C VAL A 149 2.46 1.02 -3.29
N ASP A 150 2.94 2.19 -2.88
CA ASP A 150 4.16 2.79 -3.43
C ASP A 150 5.40 2.27 -2.70
N VAL A 151 6.46 2.01 -3.46
CA VAL A 151 7.79 1.67 -2.94
C VAL A 151 8.59 2.93 -2.71
N VAL A 152 9.02 3.13 -1.46
CA VAL A 152 9.82 4.29 -1.03
C VAL A 152 11.23 3.82 -0.72
N SER A 153 12.16 4.10 -1.63
CA SER A 153 13.58 3.86 -1.43
C SER A 153 14.29 5.08 -0.85
N ARG A 154 15.15 4.85 0.15
CA ARG A 154 16.11 5.85 0.66
C ARG A 154 17.51 5.31 0.51
N PHE A 155 18.36 6.07 -0.19
CA PHE A 155 19.79 5.75 -0.25
C PHE A 155 20.40 5.93 1.14
N SER A 156 21.07 4.88 1.64
CA SER A 156 21.73 4.96 2.94
C SER A 156 23.06 5.71 2.77
N SER A 157 23.01 7.04 2.92
CA SER A 157 24.18 7.92 2.80
C SER A 157 25.22 7.74 3.93
N PHE A 158 25.16 6.66 4.72
CA PHE A 158 26.22 6.33 5.68
C PHE A 158 27.51 5.82 5.00
N ALA A 159 27.46 5.45 3.72
CA ALA A 159 28.66 5.12 2.96
C ALA A 159 29.39 6.36 2.38
N LEU A 160 28.70 7.50 2.20
CA LEU A 160 29.27 8.70 1.56
C LEU A 160 29.92 9.67 2.56
N LEU A 161 29.69 9.50 3.86
CA LEU A 161 30.31 10.32 4.92
C LEU A 161 31.68 9.81 5.42
N LYS A 162 32.21 8.70 4.89
CA LYS A 162 33.61 8.31 5.17
C LYS A 162 34.64 9.15 4.41
N HIS A 163 34.23 10.00 3.46
CA HIS A 163 35.14 10.84 2.66
C HIS A 163 35.17 12.32 3.03
N ILE A 164 34.40 12.76 4.03
CA ILE A 164 34.51 14.13 4.57
C ILE A 164 35.08 13.99 5.99
N GLN A 165 36.38 13.70 6.03
CA GLN A 165 37.19 13.96 7.21
C GLN A 165 37.47 15.48 7.23
N PHE A 166 37.02 16.17 8.27
CA PHE A 166 37.58 17.46 8.68
C PHE A 166 38.68 17.20 9.71
#